data_AF-A0A1I2RK45-F1
#
_entry.id   AF-A0A1I2RK45-F1
#
_cell.length_a   1.000
_cell.length_b   1.000
_cell.length_c   1.000
_cell.angle_alpha   90.00
_cell.angle_beta   90.00
_cell.angle_gamma   90.00
#
_symmetry.space_group_name_H-M   'P 1'
#
loop_
_entity.id
_entity.type
_entity.pdbx_description
1 polymer ?
#
loop_
_entity_poly.entity_id
_entity_poly.type
_entity_poly.pdbx_seq_one_letter_code
_entity_poly.pdbx_strand_id
1 'polypeptide(L)'
;MRTINSANYFLATKVTFAVVHECCTMSHEDLDEVWHDLMSRGFEHTVSPKGSGSEYLVDEKNGIVYRKADHWGRCASCNWKLGAVNQGAYAIAKASFADFEDIMTPGMAYMLKKQNLYK
;
A
#
# COMPACT_ATOMS: atom_id res chain seq x y z
N MET A 1 -0.57 15.45 -14.44
CA MET A 1 -0.67 14.43 -13.37
C MET A 1 0.08 13.21 -13.85
N ARG A 2 0.95 12.61 -13.04
CA ARG A 2 1.72 11.42 -13.44
C ARG A 2 0.80 10.19 -13.50
N THR A 3 0.96 9.33 -14.49
CA THR A 3 0.29 8.02 -14.52
C THR A 3 0.83 7.12 -13.41
N ILE A 4 -0.05 6.60 -12.57
CA ILE A 4 0.32 5.75 -11.44
C ILE A 4 0.34 4.28 -11.84
N ASN A 5 1.38 3.56 -11.43
CA ASN A 5 1.59 2.13 -11.68
C ASN A 5 2.46 1.48 -10.59
N SER A 6 2.82 0.21 -10.74
CA SER A 6 3.68 -0.54 -9.81
C SER A 6 5.00 0.14 -9.49
N ALA A 7 5.62 0.79 -10.48
CA ALA A 7 6.91 1.45 -10.30
C ALA A 7 6.84 2.73 -9.47
N ASN A 8 5.64 3.30 -9.23
CA ASN A 8 5.54 4.64 -8.66
C ASN A 8 4.37 4.90 -7.69
N TYR A 9 3.49 3.92 -7.44
CA TYR A 9 2.33 4.10 -6.55
C TYR A 9 2.74 4.49 -5.12
N PHE A 10 3.94 4.12 -4.67
CA PHE A 10 4.50 4.44 -3.36
C PHE A 10 5.16 5.83 -3.26
N LEU A 11 5.07 6.65 -4.30
CA LEU A 11 5.71 7.97 -4.35
C LEU A 11 4.67 9.10 -4.33
N ALA A 12 4.44 9.68 -3.15
CA ALA A 12 3.59 10.85 -2.98
C ALA A 12 2.19 10.67 -3.59
N THR A 13 1.51 9.61 -3.15
CA THR A 13 0.15 9.31 -3.61
C THR A 13 -0.84 9.31 -2.46
N LYS A 14 -2.12 9.45 -2.82
CA LYS A 14 -3.25 9.31 -1.90
C LYS A 14 -4.23 8.27 -2.44
N VAL A 15 -4.73 7.42 -1.56
CA VAL A 15 -5.78 6.45 -1.88
C VAL A 15 -6.50 5.99 -0.61
N THR A 16 -7.71 5.46 -0.77
CA THR A 16 -8.40 4.70 0.28
C THR A 16 -8.44 3.24 -0.15
N PHE A 17 -7.80 2.37 0.63
CA PHE A 17 -7.82 0.93 0.38
C PHE A 17 -9.16 0.34 0.83
N ALA A 18 -9.74 -0.51 -0.01
CA ALA A 18 -10.89 -1.33 0.32
C ALA A 18 -10.45 -2.55 1.13
N VAL A 19 -11.12 -2.80 2.26
CA VAL A 19 -10.78 -3.90 3.17
C VAL A 19 -11.04 -5.24 2.48
N VAL A 20 -10.05 -6.13 2.58
CA VAL A 20 -10.18 -7.54 2.18
C VAL A 20 -10.39 -8.39 3.43
N HIS A 21 -9.62 -8.11 4.49
CA HIS A 21 -9.70 -8.81 5.77
C HIS A 21 -9.22 -7.88 6.89
N GLU A 22 -9.89 -7.88 8.05
CA GLU A 22 -9.49 -7.07 9.23
C GLU A 22 -9.51 -7.92 10.50
N CYS A 23 -8.53 -7.70 11.38
CA CYS A 23 -8.35 -8.47 12.61
C CYS A 23 -9.46 -8.20 13.67
N CYS A 24 -10.28 -7.14 13.53
CA CYS A 24 -11.34 -6.85 14.49
C CYS A 24 -12.40 -7.97 14.59
N THR A 25 -12.44 -8.89 13.63
CA THR A 25 -13.42 -9.97 13.56
C THR A 25 -12.86 -11.36 13.84
N MET A 26 -11.53 -11.57 13.81
CA MET A 26 -10.88 -12.90 13.91
C MET A 26 -9.41 -12.81 14.39
N SER A 27 -8.79 -13.95 14.70
CA SER A 27 -7.44 -14.02 15.29
C SER A 27 -6.35 -13.56 14.32
N HIS A 28 -5.14 -13.26 14.84
CA HIS A 28 -3.98 -12.92 13.99
C HIS A 28 -3.60 -14.06 13.02
N GLU A 29 -3.88 -15.31 13.38
CA GLU A 29 -3.58 -16.51 12.57
C GLU A 29 -4.39 -16.51 11.26
N ASP A 30 -5.67 -16.13 11.33
CA ASP A 30 -6.55 -16.06 10.16
C ASP A 30 -6.06 -15.02 9.12
N LEU A 31 -5.47 -13.92 9.60
CA LEU A 31 -4.92 -12.87 8.73
C LEU A 31 -3.67 -13.35 7.99
N ASP A 32 -2.79 -14.07 8.68
CA ASP A 32 -1.57 -14.62 8.06
C ASP A 32 -1.91 -15.70 7.03
N GLU A 33 -2.92 -16.53 7.26
CA GLU A 33 -3.40 -17.50 6.27
C GLU A 33 -3.91 -16.81 4.99
N VAL A 34 -4.74 -15.77 5.12
CA VAL A 34 -5.22 -14.99 3.96
C VAL A 34 -4.06 -14.33 3.21
N TRP A 35 -3.06 -13.83 3.93
CA TRP A 35 -1.88 -13.24 3.31
C TRP A 35 -1.04 -14.28 2.56
N HIS A 36 -0.79 -15.45 3.16
CA HIS A 36 -0.09 -16.55 2.52
C HIS A 36 -0.80 -17.06 1.25
N ASP A 37 -2.13 -17.17 1.28
CA ASP A 37 -2.92 -17.48 0.07
C ASP A 37 -2.69 -16.45 -1.04
N LEU A 38 -2.75 -15.16 -0.71
CA LEU A 38 -2.49 -14.09 -1.69
C LEU A 38 -1.06 -14.15 -2.25
N MET A 39 -0.06 -14.41 -1.41
CA MET A 39 1.33 -14.57 -1.84
C MET A 39 1.51 -15.76 -2.80
N SER A 40 0.75 -16.86 -2.59
CA SER A 40 0.81 -18.04 -3.44
C SER A 40 0.38 -17.80 -4.90
N ARG A 41 -0.27 -16.67 -5.18
CA ARG A 41 -0.75 -16.28 -6.51
C ARG A 41 0.34 -15.74 -7.44
N GLY A 42 1.58 -15.63 -6.95
CA GLY A 42 2.74 -15.20 -7.75
C GLY A 42 2.83 -13.69 -7.98
N PHE A 43 2.20 -12.88 -7.13
CA PHE A 43 2.32 -11.43 -7.16
C PHE A 43 3.69 -10.98 -6.66
N GLU A 44 4.13 -9.80 -7.10
CA GLU A 44 5.39 -9.23 -6.61
C GLU A 44 5.23 -8.85 -5.14
N HIS A 45 6.01 -9.49 -4.27
CA HIS A 45 6.01 -9.25 -2.83
C HIS A 45 7.12 -8.28 -2.45
N THR A 46 6.78 -7.26 -1.65
CA THR A 46 7.75 -6.31 -1.10
C THR A 46 7.43 -6.01 0.35
N VAL A 47 8.46 -5.91 1.18
CA VAL A 47 8.35 -5.45 2.56
C VAL A 47 8.83 -4.00 2.65
N SER A 48 8.13 -3.18 3.43
CA SER A 48 8.50 -1.77 3.65
C SER A 48 9.95 -1.64 4.14
N PRO A 49 10.82 -0.88 3.45
CA PRO A 49 12.24 -0.81 3.77
C PRO A 49 12.55 -0.04 5.07
N LYS A 50 11.56 0.64 5.64
CA LYS A 50 11.73 1.46 6.86
C LYS A 50 11.26 0.76 8.14
N GLY A 51 11.13 -0.56 8.13
CA GLY A 51 10.78 -1.33 9.32
C GLY A 51 9.38 -1.05 9.85
N SER A 52 8.46 -0.53 9.00
CA SER A 52 7.08 -0.27 9.41
C SER A 52 6.24 -1.55 9.54
N GLY A 53 6.81 -2.72 9.29
CA GLY A 53 6.11 -4.01 9.28
C GLY A 53 5.05 -4.14 8.18
N SER A 54 4.92 -3.16 7.28
CA SER A 54 3.94 -3.22 6.19
C SER A 54 4.47 -4.06 5.04
N GLU A 55 3.62 -4.90 4.49
CA GLU A 55 3.91 -5.74 3.34
C GLU A 55 2.98 -5.38 2.18
N TYR A 56 3.46 -5.61 0.95
CA TYR A 56 2.78 -5.28 -0.28
C TYR A 56 2.80 -6.46 -1.24
N LEU A 57 1.68 -6.71 -1.91
CA LEU A 57 1.62 -7.60 -3.07
C LEU A 57 1.08 -6.82 -4.26
N VAL A 58 1.79 -6.88 -5.38
CA VAL A 58 1.42 -6.17 -6.60
C VAL A 58 1.00 -7.15 -7.68
N ASP A 59 -0.29 -7.09 -8.03
CA ASP A 59 -0.87 -7.76 -9.18
C ASP A 59 -0.81 -6.80 -10.37
N GLU A 60 0.34 -6.79 -11.05
CA GLU A 60 0.60 -5.90 -12.19
C GLU A 60 -0.40 -6.11 -13.32
N LYS A 61 -0.83 -7.37 -13.54
CA LYS A 61 -1.75 -7.74 -14.60
C LYS A 61 -3.10 -7.04 -14.45
N ASN A 62 -3.61 -6.94 -13.22
CA ASN A 62 -4.89 -6.31 -12.94
C ASN A 62 -4.75 -4.88 -12.39
N GLY A 63 -3.52 -4.40 -12.22
CA GLY A 63 -3.23 -3.09 -11.65
C GLY A 63 -3.74 -2.93 -10.23
N ILE A 64 -3.57 -3.97 -9.39
CA ILE A 64 -4.02 -3.98 -8.00
C ILE A 64 -2.82 -4.07 -7.08
N VAL A 65 -2.83 -3.26 -6.01
CA VAL A 65 -1.92 -3.41 -4.89
C VAL A 65 -2.69 -3.87 -3.66
N TYR A 66 -2.23 -4.94 -3.05
CA TYR A 66 -2.63 -5.37 -1.72
C TYR A 66 -1.61 -4.86 -0.71
N ARG A 67 -2.10 -4.42 0.44
CA ARG A 67 -1.28 -3.97 1.56
C ARG A 67 -1.74 -4.68 2.81
N LYS A 68 -0.78 -5.25 3.54
CA LYS A 68 -0.93 -5.78 4.88
C LYS A 68 -0.24 -4.83 5.86
N ALA A 69 -0.99 -4.25 6.80
CA ALA A 69 -0.47 -3.25 7.75
C ALA A 69 -1.35 -3.08 9.00
N ASP A 70 -0.73 -2.63 10.10
CA ASP A 70 -1.36 -2.20 11.36
C ASP A 70 -1.67 -0.70 11.46
N HIS A 71 -1.19 0.11 10.51
CA HIS A 71 -1.40 1.54 10.52
C HIS A 71 -1.74 2.12 9.14
N TRP A 72 -2.67 3.06 9.15
CA TRP A 72 -3.25 3.70 7.99
C TRP A 72 -3.26 5.23 8.18
N GLY A 73 -3.33 5.97 7.08
CA GLY A 73 -3.21 7.42 7.03
C GLY A 73 -1.88 7.85 6.41
N ARG A 74 -1.18 8.80 7.05
CA ARG A 74 0.05 9.35 6.49
C ARG A 74 1.21 8.36 6.63
N CYS A 75 1.75 7.90 5.50
CA CYS A 75 2.84 6.92 5.42
C CYS A 75 3.96 7.49 4.54
N ALA A 76 5.04 7.98 5.18
CA ALA A 76 6.13 8.68 4.48
C ALA A 76 5.62 9.85 3.61
N SER A 77 5.78 9.76 2.29
CA SER A 77 5.29 10.77 1.33
C SER A 77 3.82 10.58 0.95
N CYS A 78 3.20 9.45 1.32
CA CYS A 78 1.86 9.07 0.92
C CYS A 78 0.80 9.35 2.01
N ASN A 79 -0.47 9.32 1.59
CA ASN A 79 -1.64 9.36 2.46
C ASN A 79 -2.62 8.24 2.09
N TRP A 80 -2.51 7.09 2.76
CA TRP A 80 -3.20 5.86 2.43
C TRP A 80 -4.14 5.44 3.56
N LYS A 81 -5.44 5.64 3.34
CA LYS A 81 -6.46 5.35 4.35
C LYS A 81 -7.00 3.94 4.19
N LEU A 82 -7.60 3.41 5.26
CA LEU A 82 -8.40 2.19 5.22
C LEU A 82 -9.87 2.58 5.12
N GLY A 83 -10.61 1.94 4.23
CA GLY A 83 -12.06 2.08 4.07
C GLY A 83 -12.88 1.36 5.15
N ALA A 84 -12.38 1.28 6.39
CA ALA A 84 -13.06 0.69 7.54
C ALA A 84 -13.27 1.70 8.67
N VAL A 85 -14.24 1.40 9.54
CA VAL A 85 -14.57 2.21 10.73
C VAL A 85 -13.46 2.08 11.80
N ASN A 86 -12.78 0.93 11.86
CA ASN A 86 -11.73 0.65 12.85
C ASN A 86 -10.33 0.68 12.21
N GLN A 87 -9.71 1.87 12.15
CA GLN A 87 -8.39 2.07 11.54
C GLN A 87 -7.18 1.64 12.40
N GLY A 88 -7.43 1.07 13.59
CA GLY A 88 -6.39 0.71 14.57
C GLY A 88 -6.01 -0.77 14.60
N ALA A 89 -6.58 -1.60 13.71
CA ALA A 89 -6.32 -3.03 13.66
C ALA A 89 -5.43 -3.40 12.46
N TYR A 90 -4.72 -4.52 12.61
CA TYR A 90 -4.02 -5.17 11.51
C TYR A 90 -5.03 -5.57 10.42
N ALA A 91 -4.76 -5.20 9.18
CA ALA A 91 -5.68 -5.46 8.06
C ALA A 91 -4.93 -5.76 6.76
N ILE A 92 -5.59 -6.55 5.93
CA ILE A 92 -5.27 -6.74 4.52
C ILE A 92 -6.29 -5.93 3.73
N ALA A 93 -5.82 -5.04 2.87
CA ALA A 93 -6.68 -4.21 2.05
C ALA A 93 -6.08 -4.07 0.65
N LYS A 94 -6.91 -3.68 -0.32
CA LYS A 94 -6.49 -3.53 -1.72
C LYS A 94 -6.96 -2.21 -2.33
N ALA A 95 -6.25 -1.75 -3.34
CA ALA A 95 -6.63 -0.61 -4.17
C ALA A 95 -6.18 -0.84 -5.63
N SER A 96 -6.92 -0.31 -6.60
CA SER A 96 -6.45 -0.28 -7.99
C SER A 96 -5.56 0.93 -8.20
N PHE A 97 -4.54 0.84 -9.06
CA PHE A 97 -3.74 2.00 -9.49
C PHE A 97 -4.60 3.14 -10.06
N ALA A 98 -5.74 2.81 -10.66
CA ALA A 98 -6.69 3.79 -11.17
C ALA A 98 -7.31 4.67 -10.07
N ASP A 99 -7.34 4.20 -8.83
CA ASP A 99 -7.91 4.91 -7.67
C ASP A 99 -6.88 5.81 -6.97
N PHE A 100 -5.61 5.72 -7.33
CA PHE A 100 -4.57 6.53 -6.72
C PHE A 100 -4.58 7.96 -7.28
N GLU A 101 -4.48 8.92 -6.38
CA GLU A 101 -4.27 10.32 -6.70
C GLU A 101 -2.78 10.68 -6.54
N ASP A 102 -2.22 11.38 -7.53
CA ASP A 102 -0.88 11.98 -7.44
C ASP A 102 -0.95 13.26 -6.59
N ILE A 103 -0.29 13.26 -5.44
CA ILE A 103 -0.19 14.41 -4.52
C ILE A 103 1.22 15.00 -4.49
N MET A 104 2.05 14.67 -5.48
CA MET A 104 3.43 15.15 -5.54
C MET A 104 3.48 16.67 -5.76
N THR A 105 4.06 17.38 -4.80
CA THR A 105 4.32 18.81 -4.94
C THR A 105 5.65 19.08 -5.66
N PRO A 106 5.86 20.27 -6.24
CA PRO A 106 7.15 20.65 -6.81
C PRO A 106 8.33 20.50 -5.83
N GLY A 107 8.11 20.82 -4.56
CA GLY A 107 9.12 20.66 -3.50
C GLY A 107 9.48 19.18 -3.25
N MET A 108 8.48 18.30 -3.23
CA MET A 108 8.71 16.85 -3.09
C MET A 108 9.46 16.28 -4.29
N ALA A 109 9.09 16.69 -5.51
CA ALA A 109 9.77 16.28 -6.73
C ALA A 109 11.26 16.72 -6.73
N TYR A 110 11.55 17.94 -6.26
CA TYR A 110 12.92 18.43 -6.11
C TYR A 110 13.72 17.60 -5.09
N MET A 111 13.12 17.27 -3.93
CA MET A 111 13.78 16.47 -2.90
C MET A 111 14.09 15.05 -3.37
N LEU A 112 13.16 14.40 -4.07
CA LEU A 112 13.36 13.05 -4.64
C LEU A 112 14.49 13.02 -5.68
N LYS A 113 14.57 14.04 -6.54
CA LYS A 113 15.68 14.20 -7.50
C LYS A 113 17.02 14.39 -6.80
N LYS A 114 17.07 15.23 -5.75
CA LYS A 114 18.30 15.47 -4.97
C LYS A 114 18.80 14.22 -4.25
N GLN A 115 17.91 13.32 -3.86
CA GLN A 115 18.24 12.08 -3.14
C GLN A 115 18.54 10.88 -4.05
N ASN A 116 18.54 11.03 -5.39
CA ASN A 116 18.76 9.93 -6.34
C ASN A 116 17.82 8.72 -6.17
N LEU A 117 16.60 8.95 -5.68
CA LEU A 117 15.59 7.91 -5.50
C LEU A 117 14.82 7.58 -6.79
N TYR A 118 15.27 8.13 -7.93
CA TYR A 118 14.90 7.68 -9.28
C TYR A 118 16.00 6.73 -9.79
N LYS A 119 15.99 5.49 -9.34
CA LYS A 119 16.72 4.40 -10.00
C LYS A 119 15.83 3.19 -10.08
#